data_AF-A0A846YTR8-F1
#
_entry.id   AF-A0A846YTR8-F1
#
_cell.length_a   1.000
_cell.length_b   1.000
_cell.length_c   1.000
_cell.angle_alpha   90.00
_cell.angle_beta   90.00
_cell.angle_gamma   90.00
#
_symmetry.space_group_name_H-M   'P 1'
#
loop_
_entity.id
_entity.type
_entity.pdbx_description
1 polymer ?
#
loop_
_entity_poly.entity_id
_entity_poly.type
_entity_poly.pdbx_seq_one_letter_code
_entity_poly.pdbx_strand_id
1 'polypeptide(L)'
;MTSETTPAAPPPRISEPVLNLHDDAGLGTRVTYVLARLIAKQGYRVWPLNDPGIRALALLDTAIGRLPRLPGVACSVTELGSVPVEEYRPATTAQDGSAGATVLYLHGGGFTFCGAGTHRRVASRMAQALAVPVYSVLYRQLPHGGVGSAVHDAYTAYRALLERCPDPGKVVLAGDSSGGFLAAKTCELAAADGLPAPAALIGYSPHVDLDADRRDHETIGHDALMPVSAYRRAKRKWARGPVAPRGARSMLEVDPAVFPPAFLTAARREMFEADIRDFTRLLAGAGRIVETHIWRGQVHAFPVLDALLPEGREAMRLTGVFLRNKVFGATS
;
A
#
# COMPACT_ATOMS: atom_id res chain seq x y z
N MET A 1 6.84 56.14 -1.16
CA MET A 1 6.90 54.85 -1.89
C MET A 1 6.43 53.76 -0.94
N THR A 2 5.12 53.54 -0.90
CA THR A 2 4.49 52.47 -0.11
C THR A 2 4.18 51.33 -1.07
N SER A 3 4.90 50.22 -0.96
CA SER A 3 4.64 49.03 -1.78
C SER A 3 3.38 48.33 -1.27
N GLU A 4 2.31 48.39 -2.06
CA GLU A 4 1.14 47.53 -1.85
C GLU A 4 1.52 46.10 -2.22
N THR A 5 1.53 45.22 -1.21
CA THR A 5 1.61 43.77 -1.38
C THR A 5 0.24 43.26 -1.83
N THR A 6 0.16 42.85 -3.10
CA THR A 6 -1.00 42.18 -3.67
C THR A 6 -1.29 40.88 -2.88
N PRO A 7 -2.54 40.61 -2.45
CA PRO A 7 -2.87 39.35 -1.80
C PRO A 7 -2.68 38.17 -2.76
N ALA A 8 -2.07 37.09 -2.28
CA ALA A 8 -1.97 35.85 -3.04
C ALA A 8 -3.37 35.34 -3.42
N ALA A 9 -3.54 34.95 -4.69
CA ALA A 9 -4.80 34.39 -5.18
C ALA A 9 -5.19 33.14 -4.36
N PRO A 10 -6.48 32.98 -4.00
CA PRO A 10 -6.93 31.78 -3.31
C PRO A 10 -6.68 30.55 -4.20
N PRO A 11 -6.28 29.40 -3.61
CA PRO A 11 -6.04 28.19 -4.38
C PRO A 11 -7.31 27.81 -5.15
N PRO A 12 -7.16 27.26 -6.37
CA PRO A 12 -8.29 26.89 -7.21
C PRO A 12 -9.23 25.95 -6.45
N ARG A 13 -10.53 26.21 -6.51
CA ARG A 13 -11.55 25.32 -5.94
C ARG A 13 -11.50 23.99 -6.70
N ILE A 14 -11.04 22.95 -6.02
CA ILE A 14 -10.99 21.58 -6.55
C ILE A 14 -12.45 21.10 -6.73
N SER A 15 -12.88 20.91 -7.97
CA SER A 15 -14.19 20.36 -8.33
C SER A 15 -14.07 18.88 -8.72
N GLU A 16 -14.96 18.06 -8.16
CA GLU A 16 -15.03 16.57 -8.08
C GLU A 16 -14.30 15.98 -6.85
N PRO A 17 -14.96 15.14 -6.03
CA PRO A 17 -14.42 14.77 -4.74
C PRO A 17 -13.34 13.71 -4.93
N VAL A 18 -12.09 14.16 -4.96
CA VAL A 18 -10.89 13.33 -4.75
C VAL A 18 -11.06 12.37 -3.56
N LEU A 19 -11.93 12.73 -2.61
CA LEU A 19 -12.31 11.94 -1.45
C LEU A 19 -13.72 11.34 -1.59
N ASN A 20 -13.81 10.04 -1.77
CA ASN A 20 -15.05 9.26 -1.82
C ASN A 20 -15.34 8.63 -0.45
N LEU A 21 -16.43 9.01 0.19
CA LEU A 21 -16.84 8.45 1.48
C LEU A 21 -17.84 7.30 1.29
N HIS A 22 -17.55 6.16 1.91
CA HIS A 22 -18.43 4.99 1.94
C HIS A 22 -18.92 4.80 3.37
N ASP A 23 -20.08 5.36 3.69
CA ASP A 23 -20.63 5.37 5.06
C ASP A 23 -21.50 4.15 5.39
N ASP A 24 -21.91 3.38 4.38
CA ASP A 24 -22.67 2.15 4.56
C ASP A 24 -21.78 1.03 5.10
N ALA A 25 -22.13 0.54 6.28
CA ALA A 25 -21.46 -0.60 6.91
C ALA A 25 -22.47 -1.70 7.21
N GLY A 26 -22.38 -2.79 6.45
CA GLY A 26 -23.21 -3.99 6.63
C GLY A 26 -22.95 -4.69 7.97
N LEU A 27 -23.85 -5.60 8.36
CA LEU A 27 -23.76 -6.30 9.66
C LEU A 27 -22.46 -7.11 9.80
N GLY A 28 -22.06 -7.85 8.76
CA GLY A 28 -20.83 -8.66 8.77
C GLY A 28 -19.56 -7.83 8.97
N THR A 29 -19.52 -6.65 8.37
CA THR A 29 -18.45 -5.65 8.54
C THR A 29 -18.39 -5.14 9.98
N ARG A 30 -19.53 -4.79 10.57
CA ARG A 30 -19.60 -4.37 11.99
C ARG A 30 -19.12 -5.47 12.94
N VAL A 31 -19.53 -6.71 12.69
CA VAL A 31 -19.06 -7.87 13.49
C VAL A 31 -17.54 -8.03 13.36
N THR A 32 -17.01 -7.98 12.14
CA THR A 32 -15.56 -8.09 11.89
C THR A 32 -14.78 -6.98 12.59
N TYR A 33 -15.26 -5.74 12.51
CA TYR A 33 -14.69 -4.60 13.22
C TYR A 33 -14.64 -4.83 14.73
N VAL A 34 -15.75 -5.28 15.33
CA VAL A 34 -15.83 -5.55 16.78
C VAL A 34 -14.90 -6.68 17.18
N LEU A 35 -14.89 -7.80 16.45
CA LEU A 35 -14.00 -8.93 16.71
C LEU A 35 -12.52 -8.54 16.57
N ALA A 36 -12.17 -7.78 15.53
CA ALA A 36 -10.82 -7.25 15.36
C ALA A 36 -10.41 -6.40 16.58
N ARG A 37 -11.30 -5.52 17.04
CA ARG A 37 -11.02 -4.61 18.17
C ARG A 37 -10.92 -5.31 19.52
N LEU A 38 -11.76 -6.32 19.76
CA LEU A 38 -11.80 -7.05 21.03
C LEU A 38 -10.78 -8.18 21.11
N ILE A 39 -10.40 -8.77 19.97
CA ILE A 39 -9.51 -9.94 19.92
C ILE A 39 -8.18 -9.60 19.26
N ALA A 40 -8.18 -9.29 17.96
CA ALA A 40 -6.95 -9.13 17.18
C ALA A 40 -6.08 -7.98 17.71
N LYS A 41 -6.67 -6.79 17.96
CA LYS A 41 -5.99 -5.63 18.52
C LYS A 41 -5.43 -5.90 19.91
N GLN A 42 -6.14 -6.65 20.75
CA GLN A 42 -5.68 -6.98 22.10
C GLN A 42 -4.51 -7.97 22.05
N GLY A 43 -4.61 -8.98 21.20
CA GLY A 43 -3.50 -9.90 20.92
C GLY A 43 -2.26 -9.17 20.43
N TYR A 44 -2.41 -8.30 19.43
CA TYR A 44 -1.28 -7.52 18.91
C TYR A 44 -0.69 -6.54 19.93
N ARG A 45 -1.55 -5.95 20.79
CA ARG A 45 -1.12 -5.05 21.87
C ARG A 45 -0.14 -5.73 22.82
N VAL A 46 -0.36 -7.01 23.16
CA VAL A 46 0.47 -7.76 24.12
C VAL A 46 1.52 -8.64 23.46
N TRP A 47 1.43 -8.87 22.15
CA TRP A 47 2.37 -9.74 21.44
C TRP A 47 3.82 -9.26 21.61
N PRO A 48 4.75 -10.17 21.97
CA PRO A 48 6.14 -9.81 22.17
C PRO A 48 6.79 -9.46 20.83
N LEU A 49 7.07 -8.18 20.61
CA LEU A 49 7.81 -7.71 19.43
C LEU A 49 9.33 -7.85 19.61
N ASN A 50 9.79 -8.88 20.34
CA ASN A 50 11.19 -9.30 20.37
C ASN A 50 11.49 -10.28 19.23
N ASP A 51 12.75 -10.62 19.01
CA ASP A 51 13.13 -11.41 17.82
C ASP A 51 12.47 -12.80 17.80
N PRO A 52 12.34 -13.56 18.91
CA PRO A 52 11.56 -14.80 18.93
C PRO A 52 10.07 -14.59 18.60
N GLY A 53 9.42 -13.57 19.16
CA GLY A 53 8.01 -13.31 18.89
C GLY A 53 7.75 -12.85 17.46
N ILE A 54 8.70 -12.16 16.83
CA ILE A 54 8.63 -11.81 15.40
C ILE A 54 8.80 -13.08 14.54
N ARG A 55 9.73 -13.97 14.87
CA ARG A 55 9.87 -15.27 14.16
C ARG A 55 8.60 -16.12 14.25
N ALA A 56 7.91 -16.09 15.40
CA ALA A 56 6.63 -16.79 15.55
C ALA A 56 5.53 -16.22 14.62
N LEU A 57 5.54 -14.91 14.34
CA LEU A 57 4.64 -14.32 13.34
C LEU A 57 4.96 -14.82 11.92
N ALA A 58 6.23 -15.02 11.55
CA ALA A 58 6.59 -15.58 10.25
C ALA A 58 6.06 -17.03 10.04
N LEU A 59 5.96 -17.82 11.11
CA LEU A 59 5.35 -19.15 11.07
C LEU A 59 3.85 -19.08 10.74
N LEU A 60 3.14 -18.05 11.22
CA LEU A 60 1.74 -17.82 10.87
C LEU A 60 1.58 -17.53 9.38
N ASP A 61 2.46 -16.71 8.78
CA ASP A 61 2.45 -16.48 7.34
C ASP A 61 2.63 -17.78 6.55
N THR A 62 3.62 -18.60 6.96
CA THR A 62 3.88 -19.91 6.36
C THR A 62 2.66 -20.83 6.45
N ALA A 63 1.97 -20.85 7.60
CA ALA A 63 0.77 -21.64 7.80
C ALA A 63 -0.39 -21.17 6.90
N ILE A 64 -0.64 -19.87 6.82
CA ILE A 64 -1.65 -19.27 5.93
C ILE A 64 -1.30 -19.58 4.46
N GLY A 65 -0.02 -19.62 4.12
CA GLY A 65 0.47 -19.98 2.80
C GLY A 65 0.12 -21.40 2.34
N ARG A 66 -0.38 -22.27 3.23
CA ARG A 66 -0.92 -23.61 2.90
C ARG A 66 -2.38 -23.60 2.50
N LEU A 67 -3.09 -22.48 2.67
CA LEU A 67 -4.46 -22.37 2.20
C LEU A 67 -4.54 -22.56 0.66
N PRO A 68 -5.66 -23.09 0.14
CA PRO A 68 -5.82 -23.30 -1.28
C PRO A 68 -5.55 -22.04 -2.11
N ARG A 69 -4.79 -22.21 -3.19
CA ARG A 69 -4.54 -21.16 -4.18
C ARG A 69 -5.83 -20.78 -4.90
N LEU A 70 -5.90 -19.54 -5.38
CA LEU A 70 -7.02 -19.10 -6.20
C LEU A 70 -6.95 -19.78 -7.58
N PRO A 71 -8.03 -20.42 -8.07
CA PRO A 71 -8.07 -20.99 -9.41
C PRO A 71 -7.85 -19.91 -10.49
N GLY A 72 -7.28 -20.30 -11.64
CA GLY A 72 -7.08 -19.41 -12.78
C GLY A 72 -5.88 -18.46 -12.66
N VAL A 73 -5.03 -18.64 -11.65
CA VAL A 73 -3.79 -17.87 -11.48
C VAL A 73 -2.64 -18.83 -11.19
N ALA A 74 -1.67 -18.90 -12.09
CA ALA A 74 -0.43 -19.63 -11.87
C ALA A 74 0.46 -18.85 -10.90
N CYS A 75 1.13 -19.56 -9.99
CA CYS A 75 1.99 -18.98 -8.97
C CYS A 75 3.33 -19.69 -8.93
N SER A 76 4.41 -18.92 -9.10
CA SER A 76 5.80 -19.39 -9.10
C SER A 76 6.70 -18.44 -8.30
N VAL A 77 7.72 -19.00 -7.66
CA VAL A 77 8.76 -18.21 -6.99
C VAL A 77 9.87 -17.91 -8.00
N THR A 78 10.35 -16.67 -8.03
CA THR A 78 11.46 -16.21 -8.86
C THR A 78 12.20 -15.09 -8.14
N GLU A 79 13.09 -14.39 -8.84
CA GLU A 79 13.83 -13.25 -8.30
C GLU A 79 13.77 -12.05 -9.24
N LEU A 80 13.83 -10.86 -8.67
CA LEU A 80 14.03 -9.59 -9.36
C LEU A 80 15.23 -8.88 -8.72
N GLY A 81 16.37 -8.87 -9.41
CA GLY A 81 17.59 -8.25 -8.90
C GLY A 81 18.08 -8.88 -7.59
N SER A 82 18.09 -10.21 -7.50
CA SER A 82 18.39 -11.00 -6.28
C SER A 82 17.38 -10.87 -5.13
N VAL A 83 16.28 -10.15 -5.33
CA VAL A 83 15.19 -10.08 -4.36
C VAL A 83 14.17 -11.17 -4.68
N PRO A 84 13.87 -12.08 -3.75
CA PRO A 84 12.87 -13.12 -3.97
C PRO A 84 11.47 -12.52 -4.13
N VAL A 85 10.72 -13.03 -5.11
CA VAL A 85 9.34 -12.61 -5.40
C VAL A 85 8.45 -13.81 -5.70
N GLU A 86 7.17 -13.71 -5.38
CA GLU A 86 6.15 -14.57 -5.97
C GLU A 86 5.54 -13.90 -7.20
N GLU A 87 5.62 -14.56 -8.33
CA GLU A 87 4.97 -14.15 -9.57
C GLU A 87 3.61 -14.84 -9.70
N TYR A 88 2.58 -14.03 -9.95
CA TYR A 88 1.21 -14.45 -10.20
C TYR A 88 0.85 -14.12 -11.65
N ARG A 89 0.61 -15.17 -12.46
CA ARG A 89 0.21 -15.04 -13.86
C ARG A 89 -1.26 -15.41 -14.01
N PRO A 90 -2.13 -14.48 -14.40
CA PRO A 90 -3.53 -14.80 -14.67
C PRO A 90 -3.65 -15.67 -15.93
N ALA A 91 -4.69 -16.52 -15.99
CA ALA A 91 -4.97 -17.37 -17.14
C ALA A 91 -5.37 -16.58 -18.40
N THR A 92 -5.89 -15.36 -18.22
CA THR A 92 -6.24 -14.43 -19.30
C THR A 92 -5.41 -13.18 -19.19
N THR A 93 -5.05 -12.60 -20.33
CA THR A 93 -4.30 -11.34 -20.41
C THR A 93 -5.21 -10.20 -20.85
N ALA A 94 -4.97 -9.00 -20.31
CA ALA A 94 -5.69 -7.79 -20.69
C ALA A 94 -5.58 -7.53 -22.19
N GLN A 95 -6.71 -7.22 -22.82
CA GLN A 95 -6.83 -6.86 -24.24
C GLN A 95 -7.22 -5.40 -24.45
N ASP A 96 -7.29 -4.63 -23.36
CA ASP A 96 -7.58 -3.20 -23.36
C ASP A 96 -6.29 -2.38 -23.22
N GLY A 97 -6.39 -1.09 -22.87
CA GLY A 97 -5.23 -0.23 -22.66
C GLY A 97 -4.22 -0.75 -21.62
N SER A 98 -4.63 -1.66 -20.74
CA SER A 98 -3.77 -2.29 -19.73
C SER A 98 -2.88 -3.41 -20.31
N ALA A 99 -3.04 -3.78 -21.59
CA ALA A 99 -2.16 -4.75 -22.24
C ALA A 99 -0.68 -4.35 -22.10
N GLY A 100 0.15 -5.29 -21.66
CA GLY A 100 1.57 -5.09 -21.37
C GLY A 100 1.87 -4.55 -19.96
N ALA A 101 0.86 -4.14 -19.19
CA ALA A 101 1.06 -3.67 -17.81
C ALA A 101 1.50 -4.80 -16.88
N THR A 102 2.13 -4.41 -15.77
CA THR A 102 2.59 -5.34 -14.72
C THR A 102 2.48 -4.66 -13.37
N VAL A 103 2.12 -5.38 -12.32
CA VAL A 103 2.06 -4.85 -10.95
C VAL A 103 3.25 -5.37 -10.14
N LEU A 104 3.95 -4.47 -9.44
CA LEU A 104 4.83 -4.83 -8.32
C LEU A 104 4.06 -4.60 -7.02
N TYR A 105 3.75 -5.68 -6.31
CA TYR A 105 3.00 -5.64 -5.06
C TYR A 105 3.94 -5.73 -3.85
N LEU A 106 3.73 -4.84 -2.88
CA LEU A 106 4.51 -4.74 -1.65
C LEU A 106 3.55 -4.97 -0.49
N HIS A 107 3.74 -6.06 0.25
CA HIS A 107 2.81 -6.45 1.31
C HIS A 107 2.95 -5.60 2.57
N GLY A 108 1.87 -5.50 3.34
CA GLY A 108 1.86 -4.89 4.67
C GLY A 108 2.52 -5.74 5.75
N GLY A 109 2.23 -5.42 7.01
CA GLY A 109 2.73 -6.15 8.19
C GLY A 109 3.75 -5.40 9.04
N GLY A 110 3.85 -4.07 8.88
CA GLY A 110 4.61 -3.19 9.77
C GLY A 110 6.12 -3.44 9.74
N PHE A 111 6.63 -3.98 8.64
CA PHE A 111 8.01 -4.44 8.48
C PHE A 111 8.42 -5.57 9.46
N THR A 112 7.44 -6.30 10.00
CA THR A 112 7.65 -7.34 11.04
C THR A 112 6.93 -8.66 10.77
N PHE A 113 5.89 -8.65 9.95
CA PHE A 113 5.01 -9.79 9.72
C PHE A 113 4.49 -9.75 8.29
N CYS A 114 3.71 -10.76 7.90
CA CYS A 114 3.19 -11.00 6.58
C CYS A 114 4.28 -11.38 5.57
N GLY A 115 3.85 -11.73 4.37
CA GLY A 115 4.69 -12.32 3.35
C GLY A 115 3.83 -12.93 2.25
N ALA A 116 4.43 -13.86 1.52
CA ALA A 116 3.77 -14.60 0.46
C ALA A 116 2.46 -15.23 0.93
N GLY A 117 2.44 -15.90 2.08
CA GLY A 117 1.27 -16.68 2.51
C GLY A 117 0.04 -15.80 2.74
N THR A 118 0.20 -14.73 3.51
CA THR A 118 -0.87 -13.78 3.87
C THR A 118 -1.36 -12.97 2.67
N HIS A 119 -0.50 -12.63 1.71
CA HIS A 119 -0.86 -11.74 0.60
C HIS A 119 -1.08 -12.44 -0.74
N ARG A 120 -0.81 -13.75 -0.84
CA ARG A 120 -1.02 -14.52 -2.07
C ARG A 120 -2.41 -14.35 -2.65
N ARG A 121 -3.44 -14.32 -1.79
CA ARG A 121 -4.83 -14.20 -2.23
C ARG A 121 -5.15 -12.83 -2.84
N VAL A 122 -4.71 -11.74 -2.21
CA VAL A 122 -4.95 -10.38 -2.74
C VAL A 122 -4.15 -10.17 -4.03
N ALA A 123 -2.90 -10.63 -4.08
CA ALA A 123 -2.07 -10.54 -5.29
C ALA A 123 -2.65 -11.39 -6.45
N SER A 124 -3.12 -12.61 -6.16
CA SER A 124 -3.78 -13.45 -7.17
C SER A 124 -5.07 -12.82 -7.68
N ARG A 125 -5.89 -12.23 -6.79
CA ARG A 125 -7.13 -11.56 -7.21
C ARG A 125 -6.85 -10.30 -8.02
N MET A 126 -5.82 -9.53 -7.65
CA MET A 126 -5.40 -8.39 -8.45
C MET A 126 -4.94 -8.83 -9.84
N ALA A 127 -4.14 -9.89 -9.94
CA ALA A 127 -3.72 -10.47 -11.22
C ALA A 127 -4.92 -10.88 -12.07
N GLN A 128 -5.90 -11.56 -11.47
CA GLN A 128 -7.12 -11.99 -12.15
C GLN A 128 -8.01 -10.81 -12.58
N ALA A 129 -8.25 -9.84 -11.70
CA ALA A 129 -9.17 -8.73 -11.95
C ALA A 129 -8.63 -7.73 -12.98
N LEU A 130 -7.31 -7.58 -13.04
CA LEU A 130 -6.63 -6.72 -14.01
C LEU A 130 -6.20 -7.48 -15.27
N ALA A 131 -6.19 -8.82 -15.24
CA ALA A 131 -5.65 -9.67 -16.30
C ALA A 131 -4.18 -9.32 -16.65
N VAL A 132 -3.38 -8.96 -15.65
CA VAL A 132 -1.94 -8.65 -15.80
C VAL A 132 -1.09 -9.40 -14.78
N PRO A 133 0.20 -9.64 -15.04
CA PRO A 133 1.10 -10.25 -14.07
C PRO A 133 1.26 -9.39 -12.81
N VAL A 134 1.36 -10.04 -11.65
CA VAL A 134 1.68 -9.40 -10.36
C VAL A 134 2.93 -10.06 -9.78
N TYR A 135 3.90 -9.25 -9.37
CA TYR A 135 5.10 -9.68 -8.66
C TYR A 135 5.03 -9.19 -7.22
N SER A 136 4.82 -10.10 -6.26
CA SER A 136 4.82 -9.76 -4.84
C SER A 136 6.21 -9.91 -4.25
N VAL A 137 6.78 -8.82 -3.74
CA VAL A 137 8.16 -8.79 -3.26
C VAL A 137 8.25 -9.35 -1.84
N LEU A 138 9.16 -10.30 -1.63
CA LEU A 138 9.45 -10.90 -0.32
C LEU A 138 10.61 -10.15 0.33
N TYR A 139 10.40 -8.85 0.56
CA TYR A 139 11.41 -7.92 1.06
C TYR A 139 11.85 -8.27 2.50
N ARG A 140 13.09 -7.92 2.86
CA ARG A 140 13.61 -8.15 4.22
C ARG A 140 12.81 -7.38 5.26
N GLN A 141 12.45 -8.09 6.33
CA GLN A 141 11.71 -7.57 7.47
C GLN A 141 12.49 -7.83 8.77
N LEU A 142 12.03 -7.22 9.87
CA LEU A 142 12.55 -7.53 11.18
C LEU A 142 12.35 -9.03 11.49
N PRO A 143 13.28 -9.66 12.23
CA PRO A 143 14.50 -9.09 12.80
C PRO A 143 15.69 -9.02 11.82
N HIS A 144 15.55 -9.50 10.59
CA HIS A 144 16.63 -9.65 9.61
C HIS A 144 17.04 -8.34 8.91
N GLY A 145 16.11 -7.38 8.79
CA GLY A 145 16.37 -6.05 8.26
C GLY A 145 15.30 -5.06 8.70
N GLY A 146 15.67 -3.80 8.91
CA GLY A 146 14.72 -2.72 9.21
C GLY A 146 14.12 -2.11 7.95
N VAL A 147 13.56 -0.91 8.10
CA VAL A 147 12.90 -0.19 7.00
C VAL A 147 13.88 0.10 5.85
N GLY A 148 15.14 0.41 6.15
CA GLY A 148 16.14 0.66 5.09
C GLY A 148 16.39 -0.57 4.21
N SER A 149 16.42 -1.77 4.79
CA SER A 149 16.54 -3.03 4.03
C SER A 149 15.29 -3.31 3.20
N ALA A 150 14.10 -3.08 3.76
CA ALA A 150 12.84 -3.24 3.04
C ALA A 150 12.73 -2.28 1.84
N VAL A 151 13.11 -1.01 2.02
CA VAL A 151 13.16 0.00 0.95
C VAL A 151 14.14 -0.39 -0.14
N HIS A 152 15.34 -0.86 0.25
CA HIS A 152 16.34 -1.33 -0.70
C HIS A 152 15.82 -2.49 -1.55
N ASP A 153 15.19 -3.49 -0.92
CA ASP A 153 14.68 -4.65 -1.65
C ASP A 153 13.51 -4.29 -2.58
N ALA A 154 12.58 -3.44 -2.13
CA ALA A 154 11.49 -2.94 -2.97
C ALA A 154 12.01 -2.18 -4.20
N TYR A 155 12.98 -1.28 -3.99
CA TYR A 155 13.58 -0.49 -5.05
C TYR A 155 14.41 -1.34 -6.02
N THR A 156 15.19 -2.30 -5.50
CA THR A 156 15.96 -3.25 -6.32
C THR A 156 15.04 -4.13 -7.17
N ALA A 157 13.94 -4.63 -6.60
CA ALA A 157 12.94 -5.39 -7.34
C ALA A 157 12.27 -4.55 -8.44
N TYR A 158 11.95 -3.29 -8.16
CA TYR A 158 11.39 -2.37 -9.15
C TYR A 158 12.34 -2.14 -10.33
N ARG A 159 13.61 -1.85 -10.06
CA ARG A 159 14.63 -1.67 -11.10
C ARG A 159 14.75 -2.89 -12.01
N ALA A 160 14.87 -4.08 -11.42
CA ALA A 160 14.96 -5.31 -12.19
C ALA A 160 13.65 -5.64 -12.93
N LEU A 161 12.49 -5.23 -12.40
CA LEU A 161 11.22 -5.41 -13.08
C LEU A 161 11.14 -4.57 -14.36
N LEU A 162 11.62 -3.31 -14.32
CA LEU A 162 11.64 -2.43 -15.50
C LEU A 162 12.43 -3.03 -16.67
N GLU A 163 13.44 -3.87 -16.40
CA GLU A 163 14.23 -4.55 -17.43
C GLU A 163 13.54 -5.81 -17.99
N ARG A 164 12.57 -6.38 -17.25
CA ARG A 164 11.94 -7.68 -17.55
C ARG A 164 10.50 -7.56 -18.02
N CYS A 165 9.78 -6.53 -17.60
CA CYS A 165 8.36 -6.37 -17.93
C CYS A 165 8.14 -6.02 -19.41
N PRO A 166 6.97 -6.33 -19.99
CA PRO A 166 6.70 -6.02 -21.40
C PRO A 166 6.73 -4.52 -21.72
N ASP A 167 6.28 -3.67 -20.79
CA ASP A 167 6.26 -2.23 -20.95
C ASP A 167 6.66 -1.54 -19.62
N PRO A 168 7.87 -0.98 -19.52
CA PRO A 168 8.36 -0.28 -18.34
C PRO A 168 7.51 0.94 -17.96
N GLY A 169 6.83 1.56 -18.93
CA GLY A 169 5.91 2.68 -18.70
C GLY A 169 4.56 2.26 -18.13
N LYS A 170 4.27 0.95 -18.08
CA LYS A 170 3.02 0.38 -17.53
C LYS A 170 3.23 -0.43 -16.26
N VAL A 171 4.29 -0.15 -15.51
CA VAL A 171 4.49 -0.76 -14.18
C VAL A 171 3.67 -0.01 -13.13
N VAL A 172 2.78 -0.73 -12.44
CA VAL A 172 1.99 -0.22 -11.31
C VAL A 172 2.67 -0.64 -10.00
N LEU A 173 2.88 0.32 -9.10
CA LEU A 173 3.31 0.02 -7.74
C LEU A 173 2.08 -0.09 -6.84
N ALA A 174 1.91 -1.23 -6.19
CA ALA A 174 0.78 -1.48 -5.30
C ALA A 174 1.27 -1.94 -3.92
N GLY A 175 0.55 -1.56 -2.86
CA GLY A 175 0.83 -2.11 -1.55
C GLY A 175 -0.15 -1.66 -0.49
N ASP A 176 -0.13 -2.36 0.63
CA ASP A 176 -0.98 -2.09 1.79
C ASP A 176 -0.15 -1.74 3.02
N SER A 177 -0.64 -0.85 3.89
CA SER A 177 0.06 -0.51 5.14
C SER A 177 1.53 -0.12 4.91
N SER A 178 2.48 -0.82 5.55
CA SER A 178 3.93 -0.68 5.32
C SER A 178 4.36 -0.95 3.87
N GLY A 179 3.65 -1.81 3.14
CA GLY A 179 3.88 -2.01 1.71
C GLY A 179 3.47 -0.80 0.88
N GLY A 180 2.43 -0.08 1.29
CA GLY A 180 2.05 1.22 0.73
C GLY A 180 3.14 2.28 0.94
N PHE A 181 3.84 2.27 2.09
CA PHE A 181 5.04 3.09 2.31
C PHE A 181 6.12 2.75 1.27
N LEU A 182 6.41 1.45 1.10
CA LEU A 182 7.45 0.99 0.17
C LEU A 182 7.11 1.34 -1.28
N ALA A 183 5.83 1.27 -1.67
CA ALA A 183 5.37 1.65 -3.00
C ALA A 183 5.60 3.14 -3.26
N ALA A 184 5.13 4.01 -2.36
CA ALA A 184 5.32 5.46 -2.46
C ALA A 184 6.81 5.85 -2.41
N LYS A 185 7.58 5.24 -1.50
CA LYS A 185 9.03 5.41 -1.42
C LYS A 185 9.74 5.01 -2.70
N THR A 186 9.28 3.97 -3.38
CA THR A 186 9.87 3.52 -4.64
C THR A 186 9.61 4.54 -5.75
N CYS A 187 8.45 5.23 -5.78
CA CYS A 187 8.22 6.39 -6.67
C CYS A 187 9.26 7.49 -6.44
N GLU A 188 9.48 7.89 -5.18
CA GLU A 188 10.46 8.92 -4.82
C GLU A 188 11.88 8.54 -5.28
N LEU A 189 12.31 7.32 -4.99
CA LEU A 189 13.65 6.87 -5.37
C LEU A 189 13.82 6.70 -6.87
N ALA A 190 12.78 6.25 -7.57
CA ALA A 190 12.78 6.16 -9.03
C ALA A 190 12.98 7.53 -9.68
N ALA A 191 12.26 8.55 -9.21
CA ALA A 191 12.42 9.93 -9.68
C ALA A 191 13.82 10.48 -9.34
N ALA A 192 14.31 10.26 -8.12
CA ALA A 192 15.63 10.73 -7.70
C ALA A 192 16.79 10.13 -8.52
N ASP A 193 16.63 8.89 -9.00
CA ASP A 193 17.63 8.17 -9.79
C ASP A 193 17.35 8.22 -11.30
N GLY A 194 16.35 8.98 -11.76
CA GLY A 194 16.03 9.15 -13.18
C GLY A 194 15.53 7.89 -13.88
N LEU A 195 14.90 6.97 -13.14
CA LEU A 195 14.26 5.78 -13.73
C LEU A 195 12.92 6.15 -14.38
N PRO A 196 12.43 5.32 -15.33
CA PRO A 196 11.05 5.38 -15.77
C PRO A 196 10.09 5.49 -14.58
N ALA A 197 9.14 6.42 -14.62
CA ALA A 197 8.16 6.57 -13.56
C ALA A 197 7.16 5.40 -13.60
N PRO A 198 6.63 4.92 -12.46
CA PRO A 198 5.52 3.98 -12.46
C PRO A 198 4.28 4.60 -13.11
N ALA A 199 3.43 3.78 -13.70
CA ALA A 199 2.17 4.21 -14.31
C ALA A 199 1.14 4.65 -13.25
N ALA A 200 1.15 4.00 -12.08
CA ALA A 200 0.23 4.29 -10.98
C ALA A 200 0.78 3.86 -9.62
N LEU A 201 0.24 4.47 -8.56
CA LEU A 201 0.45 4.13 -7.16
C LEU A 201 -0.87 3.67 -6.54
N ILE A 202 -0.93 2.42 -6.07
CA ILE A 202 -2.11 1.86 -5.40
C ILE A 202 -1.76 1.63 -3.92
N GLY A 203 -2.48 2.29 -3.03
CA GLY A 203 -2.27 2.21 -1.58
C GLY A 203 -3.52 1.74 -0.84
N TYR A 204 -3.47 0.58 -0.19
CA TYR A 204 -4.53 0.13 0.71
C TYR A 204 -4.17 0.42 2.17
N SER A 205 -4.81 1.42 2.77
CA SER A 205 -4.43 1.99 4.07
C SER A 205 -2.92 2.29 4.14
N PRO A 206 -2.33 3.02 3.16
CA PRO A 206 -0.88 3.14 3.05
C PRO A 206 -0.30 3.95 4.20
N HIS A 207 0.81 3.44 4.76
CA HIS A 207 1.56 4.09 5.82
C HIS A 207 2.48 5.16 5.20
N VAL A 208 1.95 6.36 4.95
CA VAL A 208 2.71 7.39 4.21
C VAL A 208 3.67 8.21 5.08
N ASP A 209 3.61 8.08 6.41
CA ASP A 209 4.49 8.78 7.36
C ASP A 209 5.00 7.85 8.46
N LEU A 210 6.32 7.59 8.51
CA LEU A 210 6.95 6.76 9.57
C LEU A 210 6.87 7.37 10.98
N ASP A 211 6.37 8.60 11.11
CA ASP A 211 6.15 9.33 12.33
C ASP A 211 4.65 9.57 12.63
N ALA A 212 3.75 8.78 12.02
CA ALA A 212 2.29 8.82 12.21
C ALA A 212 1.82 8.73 13.67
N ASP A 213 2.61 8.14 14.57
CA ASP A 213 2.31 8.07 16.01
C ASP A 213 2.43 9.40 16.77
N ARG A 214 2.85 10.47 16.08
CA ARG A 214 2.85 11.86 16.57
C ARG A 214 1.50 12.57 16.40
N ARG A 215 0.58 12.00 15.61
CA ARG A 215 -0.79 12.51 15.48
C ARG A 215 -1.56 12.39 16.80
N ASP A 216 -2.60 13.20 16.93
CA ASP A 216 -3.45 13.24 18.12
C ASP A 216 -4.06 11.86 18.41
N HIS A 217 -3.96 11.44 19.66
CA HIS A 217 -4.55 10.21 20.18
C HIS A 217 -6.06 10.11 19.94
N GLU A 218 -6.78 11.22 19.88
CA GLU A 218 -8.22 11.24 19.53
C GLU A 218 -8.47 10.80 18.09
N THR A 219 -7.50 10.95 17.20
CA THR A 219 -7.59 10.51 15.80
C THR A 219 -7.13 9.06 15.64
N ILE A 220 -5.99 8.67 16.24
CA ILE A 220 -5.37 7.35 16.02
C ILE A 220 -5.80 6.26 17.03
N GLY A 221 -6.45 6.62 18.14
CA GLY A 221 -6.83 5.68 19.20
C GLY A 221 -7.96 4.72 18.83
N HIS A 222 -8.75 5.07 17.81
CA HIS A 222 -9.98 4.38 17.44
C HIS A 222 -9.80 3.22 16.45
N ASP A 223 -8.58 2.99 15.97
CA ASP A 223 -8.27 1.91 15.04
C ASP A 223 -8.74 0.56 15.60
N ALA A 224 -9.37 -0.28 14.77
CA ALA A 224 -9.87 -1.58 15.19
C ALA A 224 -8.80 -2.68 15.22
N LEU A 225 -7.67 -2.49 14.56
CA LEU A 225 -6.63 -3.52 14.39
C LEU A 225 -5.29 -3.10 14.97
N MET A 226 -4.87 -1.85 14.78
CA MET A 226 -3.53 -1.37 15.11
C MET A 226 -3.49 -0.58 16.44
N PRO A 227 -2.90 -1.13 17.51
CA PRO A 227 -2.59 -0.35 18.71
C PRO A 227 -1.37 0.54 18.48
N VAL A 228 -1.51 1.84 18.78
CA VAL A 228 -0.42 2.83 18.76
C VAL A 228 0.79 2.37 19.59
N SER A 229 0.56 1.66 20.70
CA SER A 229 1.65 1.13 21.53
C SER A 229 2.47 0.06 20.81
N ALA A 230 1.83 -0.82 20.04
CA ALA A 230 2.53 -1.84 19.25
C ALA A 230 3.33 -1.18 18.11
N TYR A 231 2.74 -0.18 17.43
CA TYR A 231 3.43 0.64 16.44
C TYR A 231 4.69 1.30 17.02
N ARG A 232 4.58 1.99 18.16
CA ARG A 232 5.71 2.62 18.85
C ARG A 232 6.81 1.63 19.23
N ARG A 233 6.45 0.40 19.61
CA ARG A 233 7.42 -0.68 19.89
C ARG A 233 8.14 -1.16 18.63
N ALA A 234 7.41 -1.33 17.51
CA ALA A 234 8.00 -1.71 16.22
C ALA A 234 8.92 -0.61 15.68
N LYS A 235 8.48 0.65 15.74
CA LYS A 235 9.22 1.83 15.26
C LYS A 235 10.62 1.96 15.83
N ARG A 236 10.80 1.65 17.12
CA ARG A 236 12.13 1.64 17.78
C ARG A 236 13.13 0.67 17.15
N LYS A 237 12.67 -0.27 16.34
CA LYS A 237 13.51 -1.29 15.68
C LYS A 237 13.71 -1.02 14.19
N TRP A 238 13.00 -0.07 13.59
CA TRP A 238 13.03 0.15 12.14
C TRP A 238 14.38 0.59 11.57
N ALA A 239 15.27 1.12 12.41
CA ALA A 239 16.64 1.46 12.02
C ALA A 239 17.63 0.26 12.08
N ARG A 240 17.19 -0.94 12.46
CA ARG A 240 18.06 -2.13 12.50
C ARG A 240 18.43 -2.60 11.09
N GLY A 241 19.49 -3.39 11.00
CA GLY A 241 19.92 -4.03 9.75
C GLY A 241 21.04 -3.26 9.04
N PRO A 242 21.55 -3.81 7.93
CA PRO A 242 22.77 -3.33 7.30
C PRO A 242 22.57 -2.10 6.38
N VAL A 243 21.32 -1.71 6.12
CA VAL A 243 21.00 -0.65 5.15
C VAL A 243 20.30 0.51 5.87
N ALA A 244 20.87 1.71 5.74
CA ALA A 244 20.24 2.92 6.24
C ALA A 244 19.02 3.30 5.39
N PRO A 245 17.94 3.83 5.99
CA PRO A 245 16.80 4.37 5.24
C PRO A 245 17.23 5.48 4.26
N ARG A 246 16.77 5.40 3.01
CA ARG A 246 17.03 6.39 1.95
C ARG A 246 15.78 7.24 1.69
N GLY A 247 15.99 8.53 1.39
CA GLY A 247 14.91 9.49 1.09
C GLY A 247 14.12 9.95 2.32
N ALA A 248 13.00 10.62 2.09
CA ALA A 248 12.14 11.21 3.13
C ALA A 248 11.54 10.18 4.10
N ARG A 249 11.30 10.58 5.35
CA ARG A 249 10.60 9.71 6.31
C ARG A 249 9.08 9.76 6.14
N SER A 250 8.59 10.87 5.64
CA SER A 250 7.19 11.11 5.33
C SER A 250 7.03 11.44 3.85
N MET A 251 6.10 10.78 3.18
CA MET A 251 5.76 11.07 1.78
C MET A 251 5.06 12.43 1.65
N LEU A 252 4.63 13.01 2.77
CA LEU A 252 4.10 14.37 2.84
C LEU A 252 5.17 15.45 2.64
N GLU A 253 6.45 15.09 2.76
CA GLU A 253 7.61 15.97 2.58
C GLU A 253 8.24 15.84 1.18
N VAL A 254 7.74 14.90 0.36
CA VAL A 254 8.24 14.62 -0.99
C VAL A 254 7.51 15.51 -2.00
N ASP A 255 8.22 15.99 -3.01
CA ASP A 255 7.62 16.75 -4.12
C ASP A 255 6.47 15.94 -4.75
N PRO A 256 5.22 16.41 -4.72
CA PRO A 256 4.08 15.68 -5.25
C PRO A 256 4.18 15.35 -6.74
N ALA A 257 5.00 16.07 -7.52
CA ALA A 257 5.20 15.83 -8.93
C ALA A 257 5.80 14.45 -9.23
N VAL A 258 6.53 13.84 -8.27
CA VAL A 258 7.16 12.53 -8.45
C VAL A 258 6.16 11.37 -8.40
N PHE A 259 4.97 11.60 -7.84
CA PHE A 259 3.98 10.53 -7.68
C PHE A 259 3.11 10.40 -8.93
N PRO A 260 2.90 9.18 -9.45
CA PRO A 260 1.99 8.94 -10.57
C PRO A 260 0.52 9.08 -10.14
N PRO A 261 -0.46 8.89 -11.05
CA PRO A 261 -1.85 8.73 -10.66
C PRO A 261 -2.01 7.75 -9.49
N ALA A 262 -2.75 8.17 -8.45
CA ALA A 262 -2.84 7.42 -7.20
C ALA A 262 -4.26 6.97 -6.86
N PHE A 263 -4.41 5.70 -6.46
CA PHE A 263 -5.63 5.17 -5.87
C PHE A 263 -5.36 4.78 -4.42
N LEU A 264 -6.08 5.39 -3.49
CA LEU A 264 -5.85 5.21 -2.06
C LEU A 264 -7.12 4.72 -1.37
N THR A 265 -6.99 3.85 -0.38
CA THR A 265 -8.09 3.52 0.53
C THR A 265 -7.68 3.71 1.98
N ALA A 266 -8.66 3.96 2.83
CA ALA A 266 -8.49 3.94 4.28
C ALA A 266 -9.77 3.41 4.95
N ALA A 267 -9.64 2.71 6.08
CA ALA A 267 -10.75 2.53 6.99
C ALA A 267 -10.95 3.80 7.83
N ARG A 268 -12.20 4.22 8.02
CA ARG A 268 -12.54 5.38 8.84
C ARG A 268 -12.13 5.13 10.29
N ARG A 269 -11.41 6.10 10.87
CA ARG A 269 -10.78 6.11 12.19
C ARG A 269 -9.63 5.12 12.36
N GLU A 270 -9.05 4.64 11.25
CA GLU A 270 -7.77 3.92 11.29
C GLU A 270 -6.61 4.89 11.57
N MET A 271 -5.50 4.34 12.05
CA MET A 271 -4.33 5.11 12.49
C MET A 271 -3.77 6.02 11.39
N PHE A 272 -3.83 5.62 10.12
CA PHE A 272 -3.25 6.38 9.01
C PHE A 272 -4.25 7.24 8.24
N GLU A 273 -5.55 7.25 8.61
CA GLU A 273 -6.57 7.99 7.85
C GLU A 273 -6.19 9.47 7.67
N ALA A 274 -5.71 10.12 8.73
CA ALA A 274 -5.33 11.54 8.69
C ALA A 274 -4.19 11.79 7.71
N ASP A 275 -3.12 10.98 7.77
CA ASP A 275 -1.97 11.13 6.89
C ASP A 275 -2.33 10.81 5.43
N ILE A 276 -3.20 9.81 5.21
CA ILE A 276 -3.72 9.49 3.87
C ILE A 276 -4.50 10.69 3.32
N ARG A 277 -5.39 11.30 4.11
CA ARG A 277 -6.14 12.51 3.70
C ARG A 277 -5.22 13.69 3.38
N ASP A 278 -4.15 13.86 4.15
CA ASP A 278 -3.16 14.92 3.91
C ASP A 278 -2.39 14.65 2.62
N PHE A 279 -1.98 13.39 2.37
CA PHE A 279 -1.33 12.99 1.14
C PHE A 279 -2.23 13.16 -0.08
N THR A 280 -3.51 12.79 0.04
CA THR A 280 -4.54 13.04 -0.96
C THR A 280 -4.66 14.52 -1.31
N ARG A 281 -4.71 15.40 -0.30
CA ARG A 281 -4.77 16.85 -0.51
C ARG A 281 -3.49 17.40 -1.14
N LEU A 282 -2.33 16.88 -0.75
CA LEU A 282 -1.04 17.24 -1.34
C LEU A 282 -0.99 16.91 -2.85
N LEU A 283 -1.36 15.69 -3.22
CA LEU A 283 -1.40 15.25 -4.62
C LEU A 283 -2.40 16.06 -5.45
N ALA A 284 -3.63 16.22 -4.94
CA ALA A 284 -4.67 16.99 -5.63
C ALA A 284 -4.30 18.47 -5.79
N GLY A 285 -3.71 19.07 -4.75
CA GLY A 285 -3.24 20.47 -4.78
C GLY A 285 -2.13 20.71 -5.81
N ALA A 286 -1.37 19.67 -6.15
CA ALA A 286 -0.37 19.69 -7.21
C ALA A 286 -0.90 19.27 -8.59
N GLY A 287 -2.23 19.14 -8.75
CA GLY A 287 -2.87 18.75 -10.01
C GLY A 287 -2.62 17.29 -10.41
N ARG A 288 -2.18 16.44 -9.48
CA ARG A 288 -2.02 15.00 -9.73
C ARG A 288 -3.38 14.31 -9.70
N ILE A 289 -3.55 13.29 -10.54
CA ILE A 289 -4.73 12.43 -10.50
C ILE A 289 -4.67 11.61 -9.21
N VAL A 290 -5.67 11.76 -8.35
CA VAL A 290 -5.79 10.96 -7.14
C VAL A 290 -7.27 10.65 -6.86
N GLU A 291 -7.54 9.40 -6.49
CA GLU A 291 -8.85 8.93 -6.03
C GLU A 291 -8.68 8.23 -4.69
N THR A 292 -9.34 8.73 -3.65
CA THR A 292 -9.21 8.21 -2.28
C THR A 292 -10.55 7.77 -1.75
N HIS A 293 -10.68 6.51 -1.30
CA HIS A 293 -11.91 5.96 -0.73
C HIS A 293 -11.78 5.70 0.77
N ILE A 294 -12.66 6.29 1.56
CA ILE A 294 -12.66 6.12 3.03
C ILE A 294 -13.91 5.35 3.45
N TRP A 295 -13.71 4.19 4.07
CA TRP A 295 -14.77 3.24 4.36
C TRP A 295 -15.09 3.16 5.85
N ARG A 296 -16.36 3.40 6.19
CA ARG A 296 -16.85 3.27 7.56
C ARG A 296 -16.99 1.81 7.97
N GLY A 297 -16.65 1.50 9.22
CA GLY A 297 -16.81 0.17 9.80
C GLY A 297 -15.81 -0.88 9.32
N GLN A 298 -14.86 -0.50 8.47
CA GLN A 298 -13.79 -1.39 8.02
C GLN A 298 -12.61 -1.42 9.00
N VAL A 299 -11.71 -2.37 8.80
CA VAL A 299 -10.45 -2.50 9.53
C VAL A 299 -9.27 -2.04 8.67
N HIS A 300 -8.14 -1.76 9.31
CA HIS A 300 -6.90 -1.40 8.62
C HIS A 300 -6.55 -2.42 7.52
N ALA A 301 -6.25 -1.92 6.32
CA ALA A 301 -5.93 -2.72 5.13
C ALA A 301 -7.01 -3.75 4.73
N PHE A 302 -8.30 -3.47 4.99
CA PHE A 302 -9.42 -4.38 4.66
C PHE A 302 -9.47 -4.90 3.21
N PRO A 303 -8.96 -4.22 2.15
CA PRO A 303 -8.95 -4.82 0.81
C PRO A 303 -8.15 -6.12 0.71
N VAL A 304 -7.16 -6.32 1.58
CA VAL A 304 -6.40 -7.58 1.67
C VAL A 304 -7.26 -8.73 2.22
N LEU A 305 -8.36 -8.41 2.92
CA LEU A 305 -9.30 -9.36 3.53
C LEU A 305 -10.54 -9.61 2.64
N ASP A 306 -10.44 -9.37 1.34
CA ASP A 306 -11.49 -9.55 0.32
C ASP A 306 -12.26 -10.90 0.32
N ALA A 307 -11.71 -11.96 0.91
CA ALA A 307 -12.38 -13.24 1.10
C ALA A 307 -13.46 -13.15 2.19
N LEU A 308 -13.20 -12.34 3.21
CA LEU A 308 -14.05 -12.16 4.39
C LEU A 308 -14.96 -10.94 4.25
N LEU A 309 -14.48 -9.89 3.57
CA LEU A 309 -15.14 -8.59 3.49
C LEU A 309 -15.56 -8.29 2.05
N PRO A 310 -16.86 -8.24 1.72
CA PRO A 310 -17.36 -7.84 0.41
C PRO A 310 -16.81 -6.49 -0.07
N GLU A 311 -16.68 -5.54 0.84
CA GLU A 311 -16.14 -4.21 0.58
C GLU A 311 -14.68 -4.27 0.12
N GLY A 312 -13.91 -5.27 0.55
CA GLY A 312 -12.55 -5.49 0.05
C GLY A 312 -12.53 -5.87 -1.43
N ARG A 313 -13.52 -6.65 -1.90
CA ARG A 313 -13.69 -6.93 -3.34
C ARG A 313 -14.11 -5.68 -4.11
N GLU A 314 -14.96 -4.87 -3.51
CA GLU A 314 -15.39 -3.61 -4.13
C GLU A 314 -14.23 -2.62 -4.26
N ALA A 315 -13.39 -2.47 -3.24
CA ALA A 315 -12.17 -1.68 -3.32
C ALA A 315 -11.26 -2.17 -4.47
N MET A 316 -11.07 -3.49 -4.62
CA MET A 316 -10.30 -4.06 -5.74
C MET A 316 -10.96 -3.78 -7.10
N ARG A 317 -12.29 -3.84 -7.19
CA ARG A 317 -13.03 -3.50 -8.41
C ARG A 317 -12.81 -2.04 -8.79
N LEU A 318 -12.89 -1.13 -7.83
CA LEU A 318 -12.64 0.30 -8.00
C LEU A 318 -11.20 0.57 -8.43
N THR A 319 -10.21 -0.12 -7.85
CA THR A 319 -8.81 -0.08 -8.31
C THR A 319 -8.70 -0.39 -9.81
N GLY A 320 -9.38 -1.45 -10.27
CA GLY A 320 -9.38 -1.81 -11.69
C GLY A 320 -10.08 -0.80 -12.59
N VAL A 321 -11.16 -0.18 -12.11
CA VAL A 321 -11.84 0.92 -12.82
C VAL A 321 -10.93 2.13 -12.94
N PHE A 322 -10.27 2.53 -11.84
CA PHE A 322 -9.30 3.63 -11.81
C PHE A 322 -8.18 3.40 -12.82
N LEU A 323 -7.53 2.23 -12.79
CA LEU A 323 -6.43 1.90 -13.70
C LEU A 323 -6.88 1.95 -15.17
N ARG A 324 -8.03 1.35 -15.52
CA ARG A 324 -8.53 1.36 -16.90
C ARG A 324 -8.94 2.75 -17.39
N ASN A 325 -9.54 3.58 -16.53
CA ASN A 325 -10.14 4.84 -16.97
C ASN A 325 -9.21 6.05 -16.85
N LYS A 326 -8.31 6.04 -15.86
CA LYS A 326 -7.49 7.21 -15.49
C LYS A 326 -6.01 7.02 -15.75
N VAL A 327 -5.55 5.78 -15.98
CA VAL A 327 -4.12 5.46 -16.17
C VAL A 327 -3.86 4.90 -17.56
N PHE A 328 -4.61 3.87 -17.96
CA PHE A 328 -4.42 3.17 -19.23
C PHE A 328 -5.49 3.50 -20.28
N GLY A 329 -6.47 4.32 -19.91
CA GLY A 329 -7.48 4.81 -20.84
C GLY A 329 -6.83 5.75 -21.85
N ALA A 330 -7.31 5.72 -23.10
CA ALA A 330 -6.85 6.67 -24.10
C ALA A 330 -7.16 8.09 -23.61
N THR A 331 -6.12 8.89 -23.35
CA THR A 331 -6.25 10.35 -23.37
C THR A 331 -6.76 10.73 -24.75
N SER A 332 -8.06 11.01 -24.83
CA SER A 332 -8.68 11.66 -25.98
C SER A 332 -8.28 13.13 -26.00
#